data_AF-A0A2A4IS50-F1
#
_entry.id   AF-A0A2A4IS50-F1
#
_cell.length_a   1.000
_cell.length_b   1.000
_cell.length_c   1.000
_cell.angle_alpha   90.00
_cell.angle_beta   90.00
_cell.angle_gamma   90.00
#
_symmetry.space_group_name_H-M   'P 1'
#
loop_
_entity.id
_entity.type
_entity.pdbx_description
1 polymer ?
#
loop_
_entity_poly.entity_id
_entity_poly.type
_entity_poly.pdbx_seq_one_letter_code
_entity_poly.pdbx_strand_id
1 'polypeptide(L)'
;MVRLKVFVLTLLICGAKGEEDYENSCVKEDYRDIQNKPIDDVNEYCRNRFCVLKCCGDGMLLSNNEVCMTEQALQKKNPKYVEQIKEQHNYNKIKLYTLDGNGVKESTKQATEIEFIVRQNYTQCSHDMSAGINFYILEDGSLKAQRTDASKAWYDLPKLQYCVEYRIFYKNRTQILTMRELMTDLDGAETKSTYSLAGFLISIFFLVLTLLVYWILPDLQNLIGLIMMAYVATLIFVFVLKCVIILTNITQTQVFCKIISPMLYFCAMSSFFWLNVMAFDVYLSLSETMGVAPTLTFIFSITQPHP
;
A
#
# COMPACT_ATOMS: atom_id res chain seq x y z
N MET A 1 -17.14 -20.70 18.63
CA MET A 1 -17.21 -19.33 19.21
C MET A 1 -15.89 -18.87 19.86
N VAL A 2 -15.16 -19.74 20.59
CA VAL A 2 -13.85 -19.39 21.22
C VAL A 2 -12.74 -19.12 20.20
N ARG A 3 -12.67 -19.88 19.09
CA ARG A 3 -11.63 -19.69 18.06
C ARG A 3 -11.73 -18.37 17.29
N LEU A 4 -12.93 -17.81 17.15
CA LEU A 4 -13.15 -16.51 16.50
C LEU A 4 -12.72 -15.34 17.40
N LYS A 5 -12.98 -15.44 18.72
CA LYS A 5 -12.50 -14.46 19.71
C LYS A 5 -10.98 -14.44 19.81
N VAL A 6 -10.33 -15.60 19.77
CA VAL A 6 -8.86 -15.70 19.78
C VAL A 6 -8.27 -15.05 18.53
N PHE A 7 -8.86 -15.28 17.35
CA PHE A 7 -8.35 -14.73 16.08
C PHE A 7 -8.45 -13.20 16.02
N VAL A 8 -9.58 -12.63 16.48
CA VAL A 8 -9.79 -11.17 16.56
C VAL A 8 -8.86 -10.55 17.59
N LEU A 9 -8.65 -11.20 18.74
CA LEU A 9 -7.74 -10.72 19.78
C LEU A 9 -6.29 -10.78 19.33
N THR A 10 -5.87 -11.83 18.63
CA THR A 10 -4.51 -11.92 18.05
C THR A 10 -4.26 -10.88 16.96
N LEU A 11 -5.27 -10.51 16.18
CA LEU A 11 -5.14 -9.47 15.15
C LEU A 11 -5.06 -8.06 15.77
N LEU A 12 -5.83 -7.80 16.83
CA LEU A 12 -5.77 -6.53 17.57
C LEU A 12 -4.44 -6.35 18.32
N ILE A 13 -3.91 -7.42 18.91
CA ILE A 13 -2.60 -7.40 19.58
C ILE A 13 -1.46 -7.23 18.56
N CYS A 14 -1.60 -7.78 17.35
CA CYS A 14 -0.61 -7.59 16.28
C CYS A 14 -0.60 -6.15 15.73
N GLY A 15 -1.77 -5.49 15.68
CA GLY A 15 -1.89 -4.08 15.29
C GLY A 15 -1.22 -3.12 16.28
N ALA A 16 -1.47 -3.30 17.58
CA ALA A 16 -0.83 -2.48 18.62
C ALA A 16 0.71 -2.65 18.65
N LYS A 17 1.21 -3.84 18.30
CA LYS A 17 2.65 -4.09 18.22
C LYS A 17 3.31 -3.41 17.01
N GLY A 18 2.61 -3.35 15.87
CA GLY A 18 3.10 -2.72 14.65
C GLY A 18 3.15 -1.19 14.71
N GLU A 19 2.19 -0.57 15.39
CA GLU A 19 2.10 0.89 15.58
C GLU A 19 3.23 1.39 16.51
N GLU A 20 3.47 0.69 17.62
CA GLU A 20 4.55 0.99 18.58
C GLU A 20 5.95 0.78 17.97
N ASP A 21 6.13 -0.21 17.08
CA ASP A 21 7.40 -0.46 16.37
C ASP A 21 7.64 0.56 15.23
N TYR A 22 6.59 1.05 14.56
CA TYR A 22 6.68 2.11 13.54
C TYR A 22 7.01 3.47 14.16
N GLU A 23 6.30 3.87 15.22
CA GLU A 23 6.49 5.18 15.88
C GLU A 23 7.92 5.29 16.45
N ASN A 24 8.41 4.24 17.11
CA ASN A 24 9.77 4.21 17.67
C ASN A 24 10.89 4.18 16.62
N SER A 25 10.63 3.65 15.41
CA SER A 25 11.65 3.48 14.36
C SER A 25 11.63 4.58 13.31
N CYS A 26 10.46 5.17 13.03
CA CYS A 26 10.22 6.08 11.90
C CYS A 26 9.90 7.52 12.28
N VAL A 27 9.53 7.83 13.53
CA VAL A 27 9.31 9.22 13.99
C VAL A 27 10.61 9.87 14.43
N LYS A 28 11.61 9.08 14.86
CA LYS A 28 12.91 9.63 15.25
C LYS A 28 13.69 10.14 14.04
N GLU A 29 13.90 11.44 13.99
CA GLU A 29 14.73 12.11 12.99
C GLU A 29 16.22 11.99 13.36
N ASP A 30 16.82 10.81 13.16
CA ASP A 30 18.27 10.59 13.33
C ASP A 30 18.99 10.73 11.98
N TYR A 31 19.32 11.99 11.64
CA TYR A 31 20.10 12.32 10.45
C TYR A 31 21.60 12.21 10.73
N ARG A 32 22.33 11.66 9.75
CA ARG A 32 23.77 11.46 9.82
C ARG A 32 24.44 11.87 8.52
N ASP A 33 25.68 12.34 8.62
CA ASP A 33 26.51 12.54 7.44
C ASP A 33 26.95 11.19 6.83
N ILE A 34 27.56 11.23 5.66
CA ILE A 34 28.04 10.03 4.97
C ILE A 34 29.16 9.30 5.76
N GLN A 35 29.84 10.00 6.68
CA GLN A 35 30.80 9.41 7.63
C GLN A 35 30.13 8.93 8.93
N ASN A 36 28.80 8.84 8.97
CA ASN A 36 27.98 8.35 10.07
C ASN A 36 28.02 9.23 11.34
N LYS A 37 28.43 10.49 11.24
CA LYS A 37 28.35 11.45 12.35
C LYS A 37 26.93 11.99 12.50
N PRO A 38 26.41 12.12 13.73
CA PRO A 38 25.08 12.68 13.96
C PRO A 38 25.02 14.15 13.51
N ILE A 39 23.90 14.53 12.93
CA ILE A 39 23.56 15.90 12.54
C ILE A 39 22.41 16.35 13.45
N ASP A 40 22.68 17.30 14.35
CA ASP A 40 21.71 17.76 15.35
C ASP A 40 20.56 18.56 14.72
N ASP A 41 20.86 19.46 13.77
CA ASP A 41 19.87 20.19 12.98
C ASP A 41 20.18 20.04 11.49
N VAL A 42 19.40 19.20 10.81
CA VAL A 42 19.56 18.93 9.37
C VAL A 42 19.25 20.16 8.51
N ASN A 43 18.34 21.04 8.95
CA ASN A 43 17.97 22.24 8.20
C ASN A 43 19.08 23.28 8.25
N GLU A 44 19.75 23.43 9.40
CA GLU A 44 20.94 24.27 9.50
C GLU A 44 22.12 23.68 8.73
N TYR A 45 22.37 22.38 8.86
CA TYR A 45 23.43 21.68 8.14
C TYR A 45 23.29 21.85 6.61
N CYS A 46 22.06 21.72 6.10
CA CYS A 46 21.74 21.79 4.68
C CYS A 46 21.41 23.21 4.17
N ARG A 47 21.56 24.26 5.00
CA ARG A 47 21.17 25.63 4.62
C ARG A 47 21.92 26.16 3.39
N ASN A 48 23.23 25.91 3.35
CA ASN A 48 24.13 26.38 2.29
C ASN A 48 24.72 25.22 1.46
N ARG A 49 24.21 24.01 1.65
CA ARG A 49 24.72 22.79 1.04
C ARG A 49 23.62 22.12 0.27
N PHE A 50 23.93 21.57 -0.89
CA PHE A 50 22.95 20.82 -1.66
C PHE A 50 22.85 19.40 -1.09
N CYS A 51 21.99 19.23 -0.07
CA CYS A 51 21.78 17.95 0.57
C CYS A 51 20.80 17.07 -0.20
N VAL A 52 21.18 15.80 -0.40
CA VAL A 52 20.27 14.76 -0.88
C VAL A 52 20.34 13.56 0.06
N LEU A 53 19.18 13.03 0.43
CA LEU A 53 19.10 11.89 1.33
C LEU A 53 19.38 10.58 0.56
N LYS A 54 20.29 9.75 1.07
CA LYS A 54 20.46 8.36 0.64
C LYS A 54 19.58 7.44 1.47
N CYS A 55 19.01 6.43 0.81
CA CYS A 55 18.20 5.43 1.50
C CYS A 55 19.07 4.47 2.33
N CYS A 56 20.28 4.19 1.84
CA CYS A 56 21.24 3.31 2.50
C CYS A 56 22.49 4.08 2.96
N GLY A 57 23.21 3.49 3.92
CA GLY A 57 24.48 4.02 4.40
C GLY A 57 25.57 4.07 3.32
N ASP A 58 26.72 4.64 3.66
CA ASP A 58 27.84 4.69 2.73
C ASP A 58 28.32 3.29 2.31
N GLY A 59 28.64 3.12 1.03
CA GLY A 59 29.03 1.82 0.44
C GLY A 59 27.96 0.72 0.51
N MET A 60 26.69 1.06 0.79
CA MET A 60 25.55 0.15 0.79
C MET A 60 24.59 0.44 -0.36
N LEU A 61 23.88 -0.60 -0.79
CA LEU A 61 22.98 -0.58 -1.94
C LEU A 61 21.65 -1.25 -1.61
N LEU A 62 20.60 -0.82 -2.30
CA LEU A 62 19.28 -1.38 -2.13
C LEU A 62 19.13 -2.67 -2.96
N SER A 63 18.89 -3.79 -2.27
CA SER A 63 18.53 -5.06 -2.89
C SER A 63 17.13 -5.02 -3.51
N ASN A 64 16.80 -5.97 -4.41
CA ASN A 64 15.42 -6.16 -4.87
C ASN A 64 14.42 -6.51 -3.75
N ASN A 65 14.93 -6.99 -2.62
CA ASN A 65 14.11 -7.23 -1.42
C ASN A 65 14.00 -6.00 -0.53
N GLU A 66 14.41 -4.81 -1.01
CA GLU A 66 14.32 -3.53 -0.29
C GLU A 66 15.18 -3.45 0.97
N VAL A 67 16.20 -4.31 1.06
CA VAL A 67 17.15 -4.36 2.16
C VAL A 67 18.47 -3.72 1.70
N CYS A 68 19.01 -2.82 2.52
CA CYS A 68 20.35 -2.28 2.33
C CYS A 68 21.40 -3.38 2.55
N MET A 69 22.24 -3.61 1.55
CA MET A 69 23.31 -4.59 1.59
C MET A 69 24.63 -3.93 1.21
N THR A 70 25.73 -4.33 1.84
CA THR A 70 27.05 -3.90 1.42
C THR A 70 27.40 -4.48 0.06
N GLU A 71 28.28 -3.80 -0.68
CA GLU A 71 28.81 -4.33 -1.94
C GLU A 71 29.36 -5.74 -1.78
N GLN A 72 30.13 -6.01 -0.72
CA GLN A 72 30.69 -7.33 -0.42
C GLN A 72 29.62 -8.40 -0.22
N ALA A 73 28.54 -8.08 0.48
CA ALA A 73 27.42 -9.00 0.70
C ALA A 73 26.67 -9.31 -0.61
N LEU A 74 26.55 -8.32 -1.49
CA LEU A 74 26.01 -8.52 -2.83
C LEU A 74 26.94 -9.43 -3.64
N GLN A 75 28.24 -9.13 -3.70
CA GLN A 75 29.23 -9.91 -4.44
C GLN A 75 29.25 -11.39 -4.03
N LYS A 76 29.15 -11.67 -2.72
CA LYS A 76 29.04 -13.04 -2.20
C LYS A 76 27.81 -13.79 -2.72
N LYS A 77 26.71 -13.06 -2.98
CA LYS A 77 25.47 -13.61 -3.53
C LYS A 77 25.54 -13.82 -5.04
N ASN A 78 26.22 -12.93 -5.78
CA ASN A 78 26.54 -13.13 -7.19
C ASN A 78 27.78 -12.31 -7.60
N PRO A 79 28.85 -12.94 -8.08
CA PRO A 79 30.07 -12.24 -8.49
C PRO A 79 29.86 -11.29 -9.68
N LYS A 80 28.79 -11.47 -10.47
CA LYS A 80 28.42 -10.54 -11.56
C LYS A 80 28.02 -9.14 -11.09
N TYR A 81 27.75 -8.93 -9.79
CA TYR A 81 27.45 -7.59 -9.28
C TYR A 81 28.67 -6.67 -9.24
N VAL A 82 29.91 -7.20 -9.20
CA VAL A 82 31.14 -6.38 -9.14
C VAL A 82 31.23 -5.44 -10.34
N GLU A 83 31.00 -5.97 -11.54
CA GLU A 83 31.09 -5.20 -12.79
C GLU A 83 29.98 -4.15 -12.86
N GLN A 84 28.76 -4.51 -12.44
CA GLN A 84 27.63 -3.58 -12.40
C GLN A 84 27.84 -2.45 -11.39
N ILE A 85 28.38 -2.76 -10.20
CA ILE A 85 28.67 -1.78 -9.15
C ILE A 85 29.73 -0.78 -9.64
N LYS A 86 30.78 -1.24 -10.31
CA LYS A 86 31.91 -0.41 -10.75
C LYS A 86 31.56 0.63 -11.83
N GLU A 87 30.64 0.34 -12.73
CA GLU A 87 30.33 1.24 -13.86
C GLU A 87 29.37 2.39 -13.50
N GLN A 88 28.71 2.34 -12.33
CA GLN A 88 27.47 3.10 -12.12
C GLN A 88 27.28 3.78 -10.75
N HIS A 89 28.18 3.62 -9.77
CA HIS A 89 28.18 4.39 -8.50
C HIS A 89 28.60 5.86 -8.65
N ASN A 90 28.29 6.47 -9.78
CA ASN A 90 28.62 7.86 -10.01
C ASN A 90 27.38 8.70 -9.74
N TYR A 91 27.09 8.97 -8.47
CA TYR A 91 26.05 9.93 -8.08
C TYR A 91 26.29 11.32 -8.69
N ASN A 92 27.51 11.62 -9.16
CA ASN A 92 27.80 12.85 -9.93
C ASN A 92 27.12 12.86 -11.32
N LYS A 93 26.53 11.74 -11.77
CA LYS A 93 25.70 11.66 -12.99
C LYS A 93 24.22 11.97 -12.73
N ILE A 94 23.81 12.24 -11.48
CA ILE A 94 22.44 12.68 -11.20
C ILE A 94 22.19 13.98 -11.95
N LYS A 95 21.13 14.00 -12.76
CA LYS A 95 20.69 15.20 -13.48
C LYS A 95 19.89 16.09 -12.55
N LEU A 96 20.25 17.36 -12.52
CA LEU A 96 19.52 18.41 -11.82
C LEU A 96 18.59 19.14 -12.79
N TYR A 97 17.51 19.68 -12.25
CA TYR A 97 16.49 20.36 -13.03
C TYR A 97 16.12 21.71 -12.40
N THR A 98 15.62 22.62 -13.22
CA THR A 98 15.06 23.91 -12.81
C THR A 98 13.61 24.03 -13.26
N LEU A 99 12.88 24.93 -12.59
CA LEU A 99 11.51 25.26 -12.95
C LEU A 99 11.49 26.30 -14.05
N ASP A 100 10.73 26.01 -15.11
CA ASP A 100 10.50 26.94 -16.22
C ASP A 100 8.98 27.05 -16.45
N GLY A 101 8.37 28.04 -15.80
CA GLY A 101 6.91 28.19 -15.75
C GLY A 101 6.21 26.99 -15.10
N ASN A 102 5.43 26.24 -15.90
CA ASN A 102 4.70 25.03 -15.47
C ASN A 102 5.43 23.71 -15.79
N GLY A 103 6.66 23.81 -16.28
CA GLY A 103 7.47 22.66 -16.71
C GLY A 103 8.77 22.51 -15.93
N VAL A 104 9.50 21.47 -16.28
CA VAL A 104 10.81 21.13 -15.71
C VAL A 104 11.83 21.11 -16.83
N LYS A 105 12.95 21.82 -16.66
CA LYS A 105 14.04 21.92 -17.64
C LYS A 105 15.34 21.41 -17.04
N GLU A 106 16.15 20.72 -17.84
CA GLU A 106 17.46 20.23 -17.38
C GLU A 106 18.35 21.44 -17.01
N SER A 107 18.93 21.39 -15.82
CA SER A 107 19.83 22.42 -15.32
C SER A 107 21.19 22.33 -16.02
N THR A 108 21.88 23.46 -16.11
CA THR A 108 23.29 23.52 -16.52
C THR A 108 24.25 23.12 -15.39
N LYS A 109 23.78 23.03 -14.14
CA LYS A 109 24.58 22.59 -13.00
C LYS A 109 24.65 21.07 -12.96
N GLN A 110 25.85 20.56 -12.71
CA GLN A 110 26.05 19.14 -12.44
C GLN A 110 26.04 18.88 -10.93
N ALA A 111 25.71 17.65 -10.56
CA ALA A 111 25.68 17.11 -9.21
C ALA A 111 27.07 16.99 -8.54
N THR A 112 28.08 17.77 -8.95
CA THR A 112 29.46 17.62 -8.46
C THR A 112 29.65 18.05 -7.00
N GLU A 113 28.66 18.72 -6.39
CA GLU A 113 28.69 19.23 -5.01
C GLU A 113 27.51 18.73 -4.15
N ILE A 114 26.95 17.54 -4.44
CA ILE A 114 25.90 16.97 -3.59
C ILE A 114 26.50 16.48 -2.27
N GLU A 115 25.97 16.97 -1.16
CA GLU A 115 26.22 16.36 0.15
C GLU A 115 25.18 15.28 0.42
N PHE A 116 25.64 14.04 0.49
CA PHE A 116 24.80 12.92 0.86
C PHE A 116 24.67 12.82 2.37
N ILE A 117 23.43 12.77 2.83
CA ILE A 117 23.08 12.49 4.22
C ILE A 117 22.25 11.22 4.28
N VAL A 118 22.21 10.58 5.43
CA VAL A 118 21.48 9.33 5.65
C VAL A 118 20.56 9.52 6.84
N ARG A 119 19.36 8.96 6.78
CA ARG A 119 18.47 8.85 7.93
C ARG A 119 18.42 7.40 8.37
N GLN A 120 18.59 7.14 9.66
CA GLN A 120 18.52 5.77 10.17
C GLN A 120 17.12 5.17 9.94
N ASN A 121 17.09 3.85 9.68
CA ASN A 121 15.89 3.07 9.41
C ASN A 121 15.02 3.56 8.24
N TYR A 122 15.51 4.47 7.40
CA TYR A 122 14.71 5.08 6.34
C TYR A 122 14.08 4.06 5.38
N THR A 123 14.75 2.94 5.09
CA THR A 123 14.18 1.90 4.21
C THR A 123 12.96 1.19 4.79
N GLN A 124 12.81 1.15 6.12
CA GLN A 124 11.62 0.62 6.80
C GLN A 124 10.46 1.64 6.78
N CYS A 125 10.82 2.91 6.71
CA CYS A 125 9.90 4.05 6.78
C CYS A 125 9.64 4.70 5.42
N SER A 126 10.03 4.05 4.32
CA SER A 126 9.86 4.58 2.97
C SER A 126 9.43 3.50 2.00
N HIS A 127 8.77 3.92 0.93
CA HIS A 127 8.31 3.03 -0.12
C HIS A 127 8.77 3.52 -1.48
N ASP A 128 8.94 2.59 -2.42
CA ASP A 128 9.30 2.93 -3.79
C ASP A 128 8.20 3.79 -4.43
N MET A 129 8.61 4.85 -5.12
CA MET A 129 7.69 5.60 -5.97
C MET A 129 7.23 4.70 -7.14
N SER A 130 5.92 4.72 -7.44
CA SER A 130 5.30 3.78 -8.37
C SER A 130 6.00 3.71 -9.74
N ALA A 131 6.02 2.51 -10.33
CA ALA A 131 6.48 2.31 -11.70
C ALA A 131 5.67 3.19 -12.68
N GLY A 132 6.36 3.80 -13.65
CA GLY A 132 5.74 4.71 -14.62
C GLY A 132 5.63 6.16 -14.16
N ILE A 133 6.49 6.59 -13.23
CA ILE A 133 6.63 7.99 -12.83
C ILE A 133 8.03 8.48 -13.21
N ASN A 134 8.09 9.61 -13.92
CA ASN A 134 9.33 10.34 -14.15
C ASN A 134 9.56 11.30 -12.98
N PHE A 135 10.78 11.33 -12.48
CA PHE A 135 11.16 12.15 -11.34
C PHE A 135 12.30 13.10 -11.70
N TYR A 136 12.27 14.28 -11.13
CA TYR A 136 13.14 15.40 -11.47
C TYR A 136 13.61 16.09 -10.19
N ILE A 137 14.88 15.87 -9.83
CA ILE A 137 15.49 16.51 -8.66
C ILE A 137 15.81 17.96 -9.02
N LEU A 138 15.25 18.90 -8.27
CA LEU A 138 15.44 20.33 -8.50
C LEU A 138 16.75 20.83 -7.87
N GLU A 139 17.25 21.97 -8.34
CA GLU A 139 18.45 22.63 -7.79
C GLU A 139 18.34 23.05 -6.33
N ASP A 140 17.13 23.13 -5.77
CA ASP A 140 16.94 23.35 -4.35
C ASP A 140 16.99 22.04 -3.55
N GLY A 141 16.92 20.87 -4.18
CA GLY A 141 16.88 19.56 -3.52
C GLY A 141 15.46 19.09 -3.19
N SER A 142 14.44 19.76 -3.72
CA SER A 142 13.08 19.21 -3.77
C SER A 142 12.91 18.33 -5.03
N LEU A 143 11.85 17.53 -5.05
CA LEU A 143 11.59 16.59 -6.14
C LEU A 143 10.25 16.89 -6.79
N LYS A 144 10.24 16.99 -8.11
CA LYS A 144 9.01 16.92 -8.91
C LYS A 144 8.85 15.56 -9.53
N ALA A 145 7.64 15.03 -9.46
CA ALA A 145 7.29 13.75 -10.06
C ALA A 145 6.07 13.90 -10.98
N GLN A 146 6.09 13.22 -12.12
CA GLN A 146 4.99 13.21 -13.07
C GLN A 146 4.75 11.80 -13.60
N ARG A 147 3.48 11.40 -13.62
CA ARG A 147 3.06 10.10 -14.14
C ARG A 147 3.16 10.08 -15.67
N THR A 148 3.68 9.00 -16.23
CA THR A 148 3.92 8.85 -17.68
C THR A 148 2.62 8.70 -18.48
N ASP A 149 1.51 8.30 -17.85
CA ASP A 149 0.20 8.09 -18.46
C ASP A 149 -0.65 9.37 -18.49
N ALA A 150 -0.20 10.38 -19.24
CA ALA A 150 -0.96 11.55 -19.68
C ALA A 150 -1.62 12.46 -18.62
N SER A 151 -1.56 12.12 -17.32
CA SER A 151 -1.99 13.04 -16.26
C SER A 151 -0.99 14.19 -16.17
N LYS A 152 -1.44 15.43 -16.40
CA LYS A 152 -0.60 16.64 -16.22
C LYS A 152 -0.35 16.99 -14.75
N ALA A 153 -0.78 16.14 -13.82
CA ALA A 153 -0.63 16.39 -12.40
C ALA A 153 0.85 16.19 -12.00
N TRP A 154 1.45 17.25 -11.49
CA TRP A 154 2.76 17.24 -10.86
C TRP A 154 2.58 16.91 -9.37
N TYR A 155 3.43 16.05 -8.86
CA TYR A 155 3.58 15.81 -7.43
C TYR A 155 4.85 16.52 -6.96
N ASP A 156 4.71 17.34 -5.93
CA ASP A 156 5.80 18.09 -5.33
C ASP A 156 6.18 17.44 -4.01
N LEU A 157 7.39 16.91 -3.92
CA LEU A 157 7.95 16.37 -2.69
C LEU A 157 9.00 17.35 -2.14
N PRO A 158 8.81 17.85 -0.90
CA PRO A 158 9.79 18.67 -0.21
C PRO A 158 11.16 18.01 -0.06
N LYS A 159 12.17 18.83 0.21
CA LYS A 159 13.50 18.34 0.60
C LYS A 159 13.38 17.39 1.80
N LEU A 160 14.27 16.40 1.87
CA LEU A 160 14.35 15.43 2.98
C LEU A 160 13.15 14.47 3.15
N GLN A 161 12.08 14.62 2.36
CA GLN A 161 10.93 13.69 2.36
C GLN A 161 11.05 12.56 1.33
N TYR A 162 12.17 12.51 0.62
CA TYR A 162 12.52 11.42 -0.28
C TYR A 162 13.97 11.04 -0.07
N CYS A 163 14.30 9.79 -0.38
CA CYS A 163 15.68 9.31 -0.49
C CYS A 163 15.94 8.74 -1.87
N VAL A 164 17.22 8.72 -2.25
CA VAL A 164 17.69 8.19 -3.53
C VAL A 164 18.59 7.00 -3.29
N GLU A 165 18.44 5.94 -4.09
CA GLU A 165 19.39 4.83 -4.08
C GLU A 165 19.40 4.06 -5.39
N TYR A 166 20.55 3.49 -5.76
CA TYR A 166 20.62 2.57 -6.89
C TYR A 166 20.10 1.18 -6.49
N ARG A 167 19.04 0.73 -7.17
CA ARG A 167 18.48 -0.61 -7.02
C ARG A 167 19.02 -1.54 -8.10
N ILE A 168 19.52 -2.70 -7.69
CA ILE A 168 20.07 -3.71 -8.63
C ILE A 168 18.99 -4.74 -8.98
N PHE A 169 18.51 -4.72 -10.22
CA PHE A 169 17.53 -5.71 -10.69
C PHE A 169 18.20 -7.00 -11.22
N TYR A 170 17.88 -8.14 -10.58
CA TYR A 170 18.52 -9.42 -10.84
C TYR A 170 18.28 -9.98 -12.26
N LYS A 171 17.11 -9.69 -12.84
CA LYS A 171 16.68 -10.29 -14.12
C LYS A 171 17.23 -9.54 -15.33
N ASN A 172 17.19 -8.21 -15.31
CA ASN A 172 17.51 -7.39 -16.49
C ASN A 172 18.93 -6.80 -16.45
N ARG A 173 19.71 -7.08 -15.39
CA ARG A 173 21.06 -6.52 -15.19
C ARG A 173 21.13 -4.98 -15.24
N THR A 174 20.03 -4.31 -14.91
CA THR A 174 19.93 -2.86 -14.90
C THR A 174 20.02 -2.34 -13.46
N GLN A 175 20.86 -1.33 -13.25
CA GLN A 175 20.74 -0.46 -12.08
C GLN A 175 19.84 0.70 -12.44
N ILE A 176 18.91 1.01 -11.55
CA ILE A 176 17.98 2.12 -11.71
C ILE A 176 18.10 2.96 -10.46
N LEU A 177 18.27 4.27 -10.64
CA LEU A 177 18.13 5.22 -9.53
C LEU A 177 16.67 5.18 -9.10
N THR A 178 16.41 4.63 -7.92
CA THR A 178 15.08 4.58 -7.34
C THR A 178 14.93 5.72 -6.35
N MET A 179 13.75 6.31 -6.35
CA MET A 179 13.33 7.29 -5.36
C MET A 179 12.37 6.60 -4.41
N ARG A 180 12.59 6.76 -3.11
CA ARG A 180 11.63 6.31 -2.11
C ARG A 180 11.10 7.52 -1.35
N GLU A 181 9.79 7.63 -1.31
CA GLU A 181 9.10 8.64 -0.54
C GLU A 181 9.01 8.16 0.91
N LEU A 182 9.28 9.06 1.86
CA LEU A 182 9.04 8.79 3.27
C LEU A 182 7.55 8.47 3.43
N MET A 183 7.23 7.43 4.18
CA MET A 183 5.90 7.26 4.74
C MET A 183 5.69 8.43 5.69
N THR A 184 5.21 9.54 5.16
CA THR A 184 4.63 10.58 5.98
C THR A 184 3.30 10.01 6.45
N ASP A 185 3.03 10.06 7.76
CA ASP A 185 1.64 10.08 8.21
C ASP A 185 1.05 11.34 7.60
N LEU A 186 0.55 11.19 6.38
CA LEU A 186 -0.11 12.25 5.67
C LEU A 186 -1.34 12.55 6.51
N ASP A 187 -1.35 13.70 7.18
CA ASP A 187 -2.55 14.30 7.80
C ASP A 187 -3.78 14.29 6.84
N GLY A 188 -3.58 14.13 5.52
CA GLY A 188 -4.62 13.91 4.51
C GLY A 188 -5.01 12.45 4.21
N ALA A 189 -4.16 11.48 4.55
CA ALA A 189 -4.45 10.04 4.53
C ALA A 189 -4.97 9.55 5.89
N GLU A 190 -4.46 10.08 7.00
CA GLU A 190 -4.99 9.94 8.36
C GLU A 190 -6.48 10.29 8.39
N THR A 191 -6.86 11.50 7.95
CA THR A 191 -8.27 11.89 7.90
C THR A 191 -9.11 10.96 7.03
N LYS A 192 -8.69 10.64 5.79
CA LYS A 192 -9.42 9.68 4.93
C LYS A 192 -9.50 8.27 5.53
N SER A 193 -8.47 7.84 6.24
CA SER A 193 -8.37 6.54 6.90
C SER A 193 -9.28 6.47 8.12
N THR A 194 -9.30 7.50 8.97
CA THR A 194 -10.17 7.60 10.16
C THR A 194 -11.65 7.65 9.77
N TYR A 195 -12.03 8.46 8.77
CA TYR A 195 -13.43 8.50 8.30
C TYR A 195 -13.85 7.17 7.67
N SER A 196 -12.96 6.52 6.91
CA SER A 196 -13.22 5.20 6.33
C SER A 196 -13.36 4.11 7.40
N LEU A 197 -12.50 4.13 8.41
CA LEU A 197 -12.54 3.20 9.54
C LEU A 197 -13.83 3.36 10.33
N ALA A 198 -14.22 4.60 10.67
CA ALA A 198 -15.48 4.88 11.34
C ALA A 198 -16.67 4.38 10.50
N GLY A 199 -16.66 4.63 9.19
CA GLY A 199 -17.67 4.14 8.25
C GLY A 199 -17.79 2.61 8.23
N PHE A 200 -16.67 1.89 8.21
CA PHE A 200 -16.68 0.42 8.26
C PHE A 200 -17.17 -0.12 9.61
N LEU A 201 -16.77 0.48 10.74
CA LEU A 201 -17.23 0.05 12.07
C LEU A 201 -18.73 0.25 12.25
N ILE A 202 -19.25 1.42 11.85
CA ILE A 202 -20.68 1.70 11.86
C ILE A 202 -21.42 0.69 10.97
N SER A 203 -20.91 0.43 9.77
CA SER A 203 -21.50 -0.55 8.85
C SER A 203 -21.52 -1.96 9.42
N ILE A 204 -20.42 -2.42 10.04
CA ILE A 204 -20.34 -3.73 10.70
C ILE A 204 -21.39 -3.83 11.81
N PHE A 205 -21.53 -2.81 12.64
CA PHE A 205 -22.52 -2.79 13.71
C PHE A 205 -23.94 -2.99 13.18
N PHE A 206 -24.34 -2.23 12.16
CA PHE A 206 -25.66 -2.38 11.54
C PHE A 206 -25.84 -3.73 10.84
N LEU A 207 -24.82 -4.25 10.15
CA LEU A 207 -24.89 -5.57 9.51
C LEU A 207 -25.03 -6.71 10.53
N VAL A 208 -24.38 -6.62 11.68
CA VAL A 208 -24.53 -7.59 12.77
C VAL A 208 -25.94 -7.53 13.35
N LEU A 209 -26.50 -6.33 13.54
CA LEU A 209 -27.90 -6.18 13.95
C LEU A 209 -28.85 -6.83 12.95
N THR A 210 -28.64 -6.61 11.65
CA THR A 210 -29.43 -7.26 10.59
C THR A 210 -29.34 -8.78 10.72
N LEU A 211 -28.14 -9.34 10.86
CA LEU A 211 -27.94 -10.78 11.00
C LEU A 211 -28.62 -11.34 12.27
N LEU A 212 -28.59 -10.60 13.38
CA LEU A 212 -29.29 -10.96 14.61
C LEU A 212 -30.82 -10.97 14.43
N VAL A 213 -31.38 -9.98 13.74
CA VAL A 213 -32.83 -9.93 13.46
C VAL A 213 -33.27 -11.13 12.62
N TYR A 214 -32.53 -11.46 11.55
CA TYR A 214 -32.81 -12.65 10.72
C TYR A 214 -32.65 -13.97 11.49
N TRP A 215 -31.77 -14.01 12.51
CA TRP A 215 -31.62 -15.20 13.34
C TRP A 215 -32.74 -15.34 14.39
N ILE A 216 -33.18 -14.23 15.00
CA ILE A 216 -34.19 -14.24 16.06
C ILE A 216 -35.61 -14.46 15.52
N LEU A 217 -35.91 -14.02 14.29
CA LEU A 217 -37.20 -14.24 13.65
C LEU A 217 -37.16 -15.48 12.75
N PRO A 218 -37.53 -16.69 13.24
CA PRO A 218 -37.57 -17.91 12.42
C PRO A 218 -38.57 -17.81 11.26
N ASP A 219 -39.62 -16.98 11.40
CA ASP A 219 -40.60 -16.75 10.34
C ASP A 219 -40.02 -16.06 9.09
N LEU A 220 -38.84 -15.42 9.23
CA LEU A 220 -38.11 -14.78 8.12
C LEU A 220 -37.01 -15.69 7.53
N GLN A 221 -36.80 -16.90 8.06
CA GLN A 221 -35.79 -17.87 7.60
C GLN A 221 -36.26 -18.71 6.42
N ASN A 222 -37.07 -18.13 5.54
CA ASN A 222 -37.35 -18.69 4.23
C ASN A 222 -36.08 -18.69 3.37
N LEU A 223 -36.09 -19.38 2.23
CA LEU A 223 -34.94 -19.46 1.31
C LEU A 223 -34.29 -18.07 1.04
N ILE A 224 -35.12 -17.04 0.91
CA ILE A 224 -34.74 -15.64 0.73
C ILE A 224 -33.95 -15.10 1.94
N GLY A 225 -34.43 -15.35 3.16
CA GLY A 225 -33.74 -14.96 4.39
C GLY A 225 -32.37 -15.61 4.52
N LEU A 226 -32.22 -16.85 4.03
CA LEU A 226 -30.94 -17.56 4.05
C LEU A 226 -29.92 -16.97 3.05
N ILE A 227 -30.38 -16.57 1.86
CA ILE A 227 -29.57 -15.85 0.86
C ILE A 227 -29.14 -14.48 1.39
N MET A 228 -30.06 -13.74 2.04
CA MET A 228 -29.78 -12.46 2.69
C MET A 228 -28.74 -12.61 3.80
N MET A 229 -28.85 -13.64 4.64
CA MET A 229 -27.84 -13.92 5.69
C MET A 229 -26.46 -14.22 5.10
N ALA A 230 -26.38 -14.97 4.00
CA ALA A 230 -25.12 -15.25 3.31
C ALA A 230 -24.48 -13.98 2.74
N TYR A 231 -25.28 -13.11 2.10
CA TYR A 231 -24.83 -11.81 1.61
C TYR A 231 -24.27 -10.94 2.75
N VAL A 232 -25.04 -10.76 3.82
CA VAL A 232 -24.65 -9.95 4.98
C VAL A 232 -23.38 -10.52 5.64
N ALA A 233 -23.25 -11.84 5.76
CA ALA A 233 -22.05 -12.47 6.30
C ALA A 233 -20.79 -12.19 5.45
N THR A 234 -20.90 -12.24 4.11
CA THR A 234 -19.78 -11.91 3.23
C THR A 234 -19.36 -10.44 3.33
N LEU A 235 -20.32 -9.52 3.48
CA LEU A 235 -20.03 -8.09 3.70
C LEU A 235 -19.35 -7.82 5.04
N ILE A 236 -19.80 -8.46 6.12
CA ILE A 236 -19.15 -8.34 7.45
C ILE A 236 -17.68 -8.76 7.32
N PHE A 237 -17.40 -9.86 6.64
CA PHE A 237 -16.02 -10.34 6.48
C PHE A 237 -15.16 -9.36 5.66
N VAL A 238 -15.69 -8.80 4.56
CA VAL A 238 -15.00 -7.77 3.77
C VAL A 238 -14.69 -6.54 4.61
N PHE A 239 -15.65 -6.02 5.38
CA PHE A 239 -15.43 -4.84 6.22
C PHE A 239 -14.46 -5.10 7.37
N VAL A 240 -14.51 -6.28 8.00
CA VAL A 240 -13.53 -6.67 9.01
C VAL A 240 -12.12 -6.72 8.43
N LEU A 241 -11.94 -7.34 7.26
CA LEU A 241 -10.64 -7.36 6.57
C LEU A 241 -10.16 -5.95 6.24
N LYS A 242 -11.05 -5.06 5.78
CA LYS A 242 -10.71 -3.64 5.53
C LYS A 242 -10.29 -2.90 6.80
N CYS A 243 -10.98 -3.11 7.92
CA CYS A 243 -10.57 -2.54 9.21
C CYS A 243 -9.18 -3.05 9.62
N VAL A 244 -8.90 -4.34 9.45
CA VAL A 244 -7.57 -4.90 9.73
C VAL A 244 -6.51 -4.24 8.85
N ILE A 245 -6.76 -4.09 7.55
CA ILE A 245 -5.82 -3.43 6.62
C ILE A 245 -5.52 -2.00 7.06
N ILE A 246 -6.54 -1.24 7.46
CA ILE A 246 -6.40 0.13 7.93
C ILE A 246 -5.61 0.20 9.25
N LEU A 247 -6.03 -0.59 10.26
CA LEU A 247 -5.43 -0.55 11.60
C LEU A 247 -3.99 -1.06 11.65
N THR A 248 -3.60 -1.94 10.73
CA THR A 248 -2.27 -2.56 10.74
C THR A 248 -1.35 -1.97 9.67
N ASN A 249 -1.88 -1.10 8.80
CA ASN A 249 -1.20 -0.52 7.64
C ASN A 249 -0.43 -1.56 6.78
N ILE A 250 -0.87 -2.83 6.77
CA ILE A 250 -0.11 -3.96 6.19
C ILE A 250 -0.08 -4.01 4.67
N THR A 251 -0.48 -2.95 3.98
CA THR A 251 -0.74 -2.90 2.53
C THR A 251 0.44 -3.32 1.65
N GLN A 252 1.68 -3.21 2.16
CA GLN A 252 2.91 -3.63 1.46
C GLN A 252 3.56 -4.91 2.01
N THR A 253 2.95 -5.56 3.00
CA THR A 253 3.52 -6.78 3.58
C THR A 253 3.34 -8.00 2.66
N GLN A 254 4.28 -8.95 2.74
CA GLN A 254 4.16 -10.25 2.07
C GLN A 254 2.88 -11.01 2.50
N VAL A 255 2.44 -10.81 3.75
CA VAL A 255 1.21 -11.39 4.30
C VAL A 255 -0.02 -10.82 3.62
N PHE A 256 -0.06 -9.50 3.41
CA PHE A 256 -1.16 -8.86 2.70
C PHE A 256 -1.28 -9.37 1.26
N CYS A 257 -0.17 -9.40 0.53
CA CYS A 257 -0.16 -9.82 -0.88
C CYS A 257 -0.52 -11.31 -1.05
N LYS A 258 -0.04 -12.19 -0.16
CA LYS A 258 -0.25 -13.65 -0.31
C LYS A 258 -1.55 -14.18 0.29
N ILE A 259 -2.07 -13.54 1.33
CA ILE A 259 -3.19 -14.08 2.11
C ILE A 259 -4.38 -13.12 2.10
N ILE A 260 -4.18 -11.87 2.56
CA ILE A 260 -5.28 -10.93 2.77
C ILE A 260 -5.91 -10.48 1.45
N SER A 261 -5.10 -10.15 0.44
CA SER A 261 -5.57 -9.67 -0.85
C SER A 261 -6.41 -10.72 -1.60
N PRO A 262 -5.95 -11.98 -1.75
CA PRO A 262 -6.80 -13.05 -2.30
C PRO A 262 -8.07 -13.30 -1.50
N MET A 263 -8.01 -13.28 -0.17
CA MET A 263 -9.20 -13.46 0.68
C MET A 263 -10.22 -12.32 0.49
N LEU A 264 -9.74 -11.07 0.50
CA LEU A 264 -10.59 -9.90 0.28
C LEU A 264 -11.26 -9.94 -1.10
N TYR A 265 -10.49 -10.30 -2.13
CA TYR A 265 -11.00 -10.46 -3.49
C TYR A 265 -12.08 -11.54 -3.57
N PHE A 266 -11.82 -12.72 -2.99
CA PHE A 266 -12.78 -13.82 -2.95
C PHE A 266 -14.10 -13.41 -2.27
N CYS A 267 -14.01 -12.75 -1.10
CA CYS A 267 -15.21 -12.33 -0.36
C CYS A 267 -15.96 -11.20 -1.06
N ALA A 268 -15.26 -10.28 -1.73
CA ALA A 268 -15.89 -9.25 -2.56
C ALA A 268 -16.63 -9.87 -3.74
N MET A 269 -16.00 -10.78 -4.48
CA MET A 269 -16.63 -11.50 -5.59
C MET A 269 -17.83 -12.33 -5.12
N SER A 270 -17.73 -12.97 -3.95
CA SER A 270 -18.84 -13.69 -3.34
C SER A 270 -19.99 -12.75 -2.98
N SER A 271 -19.72 -11.54 -2.48
CA SER A 271 -20.75 -10.54 -2.18
C SER A 271 -21.51 -10.11 -3.44
N PHE A 272 -20.79 -9.90 -4.55
CA PHE A 272 -21.41 -9.60 -5.85
C PHE A 272 -22.26 -10.77 -6.36
N PHE A 273 -21.78 -12.00 -6.21
CA PHE A 273 -22.54 -13.19 -6.58
C PHE A 273 -23.88 -13.25 -5.81
N TRP A 274 -23.85 -13.09 -4.48
CA TRP A 274 -25.08 -13.09 -3.69
C TRP A 274 -26.02 -11.93 -4.02
N LEU A 275 -25.47 -10.75 -4.34
CA LEU A 275 -26.28 -9.62 -4.80
C LEU A 275 -27.00 -9.93 -6.12
N ASN A 276 -26.37 -10.65 -7.04
CA ASN A 276 -27.01 -11.12 -8.27
C ASN A 276 -28.09 -12.17 -7.99
N VAL A 277 -27.84 -13.10 -7.07
CA VAL A 277 -28.85 -14.10 -6.64
C VAL A 277 -30.08 -13.41 -6.06
N MET A 278 -29.89 -12.39 -5.21
CA MET A 278 -31.00 -11.61 -4.66
C MET A 278 -31.76 -10.81 -5.74
N ALA A 279 -31.05 -10.23 -6.70
CA ALA A 279 -31.70 -9.52 -7.82
C ALA A 279 -32.56 -10.46 -8.68
N PHE A 280 -32.07 -11.68 -8.92
CA PHE A 280 -32.82 -12.71 -9.64
C PHE A 280 -34.05 -13.19 -8.88
N ASP A 281 -33.94 -13.39 -7.56
CA ASP A 281 -35.06 -13.76 -6.69
C ASP A 281 -36.17 -12.70 -6.68
N VAL A 282 -35.79 -11.41 -6.60
CA VAL A 282 -36.74 -10.28 -6.72
C VAL A 282 -37.39 -10.25 -8.10
N TYR A 283 -36.62 -10.45 -9.17
CA TYR A 283 -37.16 -10.51 -10.54
C TYR A 283 -38.20 -11.61 -10.69
N LEU A 284 -37.92 -12.82 -10.20
CA LEU A 284 -38.86 -13.93 -10.25
C LEU A 284 -40.14 -13.63 -9.47
N SER A 285 -39.99 -13.14 -8.23
CA SER A 285 -41.12 -12.75 -7.39
C SER A 285 -42.03 -11.73 -8.08
N LEU A 286 -41.45 -10.74 -8.77
CA LEU A 286 -42.19 -9.75 -9.53
C LEU A 286 -42.83 -10.33 -10.79
N SER A 287 -42.14 -11.20 -11.53
CA SER A 287 -42.69 -11.85 -12.72
C SER A 287 -43.93 -12.70 -12.42
N GLU A 288 -43.91 -13.40 -11.29
CA GLU A 288 -45.02 -14.22 -10.81
C GLU A 288 -46.23 -13.34 -10.48
N THR A 289 -46.03 -12.20 -9.78
CA THR A 289 -47.11 -11.24 -9.49
C THR A 289 -47.68 -10.57 -10.73
N MET A 290 -46.91 -10.43 -11.81
CA MET A 290 -47.36 -9.86 -13.08
C MET A 290 -48.01 -10.88 -14.02
N GLY A 291 -48.13 -12.16 -13.62
CA GLY A 291 -48.73 -13.21 -14.44
C GLY A 291 -47.92 -13.57 -15.70
N VAL A 292 -46.66 -13.10 -15.79
CA VAL A 292 -45.73 -13.50 -16.83
C VAL A 292 -45.07 -14.77 -16.33
N ALA A 293 -45.54 -15.94 -16.77
CA ALA A 293 -44.94 -17.20 -16.39
C ALA A 293 -43.43 -17.15 -16.72
N PRO A 294 -42.52 -17.22 -15.73
CA PRO A 294 -41.11 -17.30 -16.03
C PRO A 294 -40.91 -18.61 -16.78
N THR A 295 -40.32 -18.56 -17.97
CA THR A 295 -40.07 -19.70 -18.88
C THR A 295 -39.21 -20.82 -18.26
N LEU A 296 -38.88 -20.72 -16.97
CA LEU A 296 -38.02 -21.60 -16.17
C LEU A 296 -38.75 -22.46 -15.13
N THR A 297 -40.09 -22.42 -15.07
CA THR A 297 -40.89 -23.36 -14.25
C THR A 297 -40.69 -24.84 -14.64
N PHE A 298 -40.06 -25.12 -15.80
CA PHE A 298 -39.74 -26.48 -16.22
C PHE A 298 -38.46 -27.09 -15.60
N ILE A 299 -37.56 -26.31 -15.02
CA ILE A 299 -36.25 -26.85 -14.57
C ILE A 299 -36.26 -27.27 -13.09
N PHE A 300 -36.96 -26.55 -12.20
CA PHE A 300 -36.96 -26.87 -10.77
C PHE A 300 -37.97 -27.96 -10.36
N SER A 301 -38.92 -28.31 -11.22
CA SER A 301 -39.90 -29.37 -10.92
C SER A 301 -39.35 -30.81 -11.07
N ILE A 302 -38.09 -30.99 -11.48
CA ILE A 302 -37.49 -32.32 -11.72
C ILE A 302 -36.67 -32.85 -10.51
N THR A 303 -36.49 -32.08 -9.44
CA THR A 303 -35.63 -32.48 -8.30
C THR A 303 -36.34 -32.67 -6.95
N GLN A 304 -37.66 -32.84 -6.93
CA GLN A 304 -38.36 -33.36 -5.75
C GLN A 304 -38.68 -34.86 -5.98
N PRO A 305 -38.03 -35.80 -5.25
CA PRO A 305 -38.47 -37.18 -5.26
C PRO A 305 -39.74 -37.29 -4.39
N HIS A 306 -40.85 -37.73 -5.00
CA HIS A 306 -42.04 -38.14 -4.27
C HIS A 306 -41.75 -39.43 -3.46
N PRO A 307 -42.45 -39.65 -2.33
CA PRO A 307 -42.18 -40.72 -1.36
C PRO A 307 -42.43 -42.14 -1.88
#